data_AF-A0A7V9L5Y5-F1
#
_entry.id   AF-A0A7V9L5Y5-F1
#
_cell.length_a   1.000
_cell.length_b   1.000
_cell.length_c   1.000
_cell.angle_alpha   90.00
_cell.angle_beta   90.00
_cell.angle_gamma   90.00
#
_symmetry.space_group_name_H-M   'P 1'
#
loop_
_entity.id
_entity.type
_entity.pdbx_description
1 polymer ?
#
loop_
_entity_poly.entity_id
_entity_poly.type
_entity_poly.pdbx_seq_one_letter_code
_entity_poly.pdbx_strand_id
1 'polypeptide(L)'
;MLTQAGIGVGKLSRGSKNLEALLEAIHDNPDDDAPRLVYADALLERGDPRGEFISLQLRPELDRDAKKREKELLTVYGKQWLGDLAPVVMAGYEFARGFLSECKVDNRHVDRLRKLAGHPAWATVRTISGSALIALHPVMKGLRRLSFTSYEARNHEELPSSWNDLLVGTERPIEALRYAGVQTDEHWEDALENNDSVRPGVQGRWIYVPQAQEVAALCSCSALPKLRELVVVASPDLIVAPLSGSQLIHRLDTIGFVFDYRGTWTVDRGPALALFASMLRDAPTNHLRFELGPDYHTTFLELTRGGDVGYRTATLTVGPTTNSPWSEILINEAIGVLDSLPATVRELRITTRRDTDLQQVARLRAAAEQMKLDLCDVGY
;
A
#
# COMPACT_ATOMS: atom_id res chain seq x y z
N MET A 1 -18.69 -22.58 77.91
CA MET A 1 -17.71 -22.95 76.88
C MET A 1 -17.98 -22.10 75.66
N LEU A 2 -17.02 -21.22 75.35
CA LEU A 2 -17.03 -20.30 74.22
C LEU A 2 -16.67 -21.06 72.93
N THR A 3 -17.32 -20.78 71.80
CA THR A 3 -16.61 -20.52 70.53
C THR A 3 -17.54 -19.89 69.50
N GLN A 4 -17.17 -18.68 69.08
CA GLN A 4 -17.77 -17.91 68.00
C GLN A 4 -17.43 -18.54 66.64
N ALA A 5 -18.41 -18.61 65.75
CA ALA A 5 -18.19 -18.84 64.33
C ALA A 5 -17.71 -17.54 63.68
N GLY A 6 -16.42 -17.46 63.39
CA GLY A 6 -15.82 -16.38 62.61
C GLY A 6 -16.06 -16.60 61.12
N ILE A 7 -16.82 -15.69 60.50
CA ILE A 7 -16.94 -15.56 59.04
C ILE A 7 -15.61 -15.00 58.53
N GLY A 8 -14.77 -15.89 58.00
CA GLY A 8 -13.59 -15.50 57.23
C GLY A 8 -14.04 -14.97 55.88
N VAL A 9 -14.30 -13.66 55.79
CA VAL A 9 -14.29 -12.96 54.51
C VAL A 9 -12.86 -13.01 54.00
N GLY A 10 -12.57 -14.02 53.17
CA GLY A 10 -11.35 -14.05 52.38
C GLY A 10 -11.31 -12.77 51.56
N LYS A 11 -10.44 -11.83 51.93
CA LYS A 11 -10.04 -10.74 51.07
C LYS A 11 -9.52 -11.37 49.78
N LEU A 12 -10.35 -11.36 48.74
CA LEU A 12 -9.89 -11.51 47.36
C LEU A 12 -8.84 -10.42 47.16
N SER A 13 -7.57 -10.81 47.25
CA SER A 13 -6.45 -10.01 46.78
C SER A 13 -6.82 -9.50 45.39
N ARG A 14 -6.92 -8.17 45.22
CA ARG A 14 -7.06 -7.54 43.90
C ARG A 14 -5.91 -8.08 43.05
N GLY A 15 -6.29 -8.92 42.09
CA GLY A 15 -5.37 -9.83 41.41
C GLY A 15 -4.16 -9.12 40.85
N SER A 16 -2.98 -9.69 41.07
CA SER A 16 -1.80 -9.39 40.27
C SER A 16 -2.19 -9.63 38.80
N LYS A 17 -2.49 -8.56 38.07
CA LYS A 17 -2.80 -8.61 36.64
C LYS A 17 -1.56 -9.17 35.95
N ASN A 18 -1.63 -10.42 35.47
CA ASN A 18 -0.56 -11.02 34.71
C ASN A 18 -0.47 -10.29 33.35
N LEU A 19 0.53 -9.43 33.19
CA LEU A 19 0.72 -8.64 31.98
C LEU A 19 0.88 -9.51 30.73
N GLU A 20 1.51 -10.68 30.87
CA GLU A 20 1.73 -11.60 29.76
C GLU A 20 0.40 -12.15 29.22
N ALA A 21 -0.50 -12.58 30.12
CA ALA A 21 -1.82 -13.09 29.74
C ALA A 21 -2.70 -11.99 29.11
N LEU A 22 -2.60 -10.75 29.60
CA LEU A 22 -3.30 -9.61 28.99
C LEU A 22 -2.75 -9.29 27.61
N LEU A 23 -1.43 -9.33 27.45
CA LEU A 23 -0.77 -9.10 26.17
C LEU A 23 -1.09 -10.21 25.15
N GLU A 24 -1.13 -11.46 25.58
CA GLU A 24 -1.59 -12.60 24.78
C GLU A 24 -3.03 -12.41 24.29
N ALA A 25 -3.96 -12.00 25.17
CA ALA A 25 -5.33 -11.71 24.79
C ALA A 25 -5.44 -10.60 23.72
N ILE A 26 -4.57 -9.57 23.80
CA ILE A 26 -4.49 -8.51 22.78
C ILE A 26 -3.99 -9.06 21.45
N HIS A 27 -2.98 -9.93 21.47
CA HIS A 27 -2.45 -10.55 20.24
C HIS A 27 -3.44 -11.55 19.64
N ASP A 28 -4.24 -12.23 20.46
CA ASP A 28 -5.25 -13.17 19.98
C ASP A 28 -6.45 -12.49 19.34
N ASN A 29 -6.86 -11.35 19.87
CA ASN A 29 -7.92 -10.54 19.31
C ASN A 29 -7.47 -9.09 19.09
N PRO A 30 -6.69 -8.81 18.04
CA PRO A 30 -6.09 -7.49 17.82
C PRO A 30 -7.11 -6.41 17.45
N ASP A 31 -8.38 -6.72 17.27
CA ASP A 31 -9.41 -5.70 17.05
C ASP A 31 -10.15 -5.30 18.34
N ASP A 32 -10.04 -6.06 19.43
CA ASP A 32 -10.75 -5.82 20.69
C ASP A 32 -9.98 -4.89 21.64
N ASP A 33 -10.62 -3.80 22.05
CA ASP A 33 -10.03 -2.78 22.92
C ASP A 33 -10.20 -3.09 24.41
N ALA A 34 -11.11 -3.99 24.78
CA ALA A 34 -11.31 -4.39 26.18
C ALA A 34 -10.02 -4.90 26.86
N PRO A 35 -9.26 -5.86 26.29
CA PRO A 35 -8.01 -6.31 26.91
C PRO A 35 -6.94 -5.21 26.91
N ARG A 36 -6.97 -4.26 25.95
CA ARG A 36 -6.04 -3.12 25.91
C ARG A 36 -6.28 -2.16 27.07
N LEU A 37 -7.53 -1.88 27.41
CA LEU A 37 -7.88 -1.02 28.54
C LEU A 37 -7.41 -1.63 29.87
N VAL A 38 -7.64 -2.92 30.07
CA VAL A 38 -7.17 -3.63 31.28
C VAL A 38 -5.65 -3.66 31.37
N TYR A 39 -4.97 -3.86 30.23
CA TYR A 39 -3.51 -3.82 30.12
C TYR A 39 -2.96 -2.41 30.41
N ALA A 40 -3.62 -1.36 29.90
CA ALA A 40 -3.26 0.02 30.16
C ALA A 40 -3.32 0.37 31.65
N ASP A 41 -4.41 0.00 32.33
CA ASP A 41 -4.56 0.18 33.78
C ASP A 41 -3.47 -0.56 34.56
N ALA A 42 -3.16 -1.81 34.16
CA ALA A 42 -2.11 -2.60 34.79
C ALA A 42 -0.72 -1.98 34.66
N LEU A 43 -0.43 -1.36 33.51
CA LEU A 43 0.82 -0.65 33.24
C LEU A 43 0.90 0.66 34.04
N LEU A 44 -0.19 1.41 34.12
CA LEU A 44 -0.29 2.63 34.93
C LEU A 44 -0.04 2.35 36.42
N GLU A 45 -0.62 1.28 36.97
CA GLU A 45 -0.38 0.83 38.35
C GLU A 45 1.11 0.55 38.64
N ARG A 46 1.89 0.21 37.60
CA ARG A 46 3.34 -0.07 37.68
C ARG A 46 4.21 1.13 37.30
N GLY A 47 3.61 2.27 36.96
CA GLY A 47 4.32 3.46 36.49
C GLY A 47 4.92 3.32 35.09
N ASP A 48 4.45 2.37 34.28
CA ASP A 48 4.91 2.22 32.90
C ASP A 48 4.18 3.25 31.99
N PRO A 49 4.93 4.13 31.29
CA PRO A 49 4.34 5.18 30.44
C PRO A 49 3.51 4.65 29.27
N ARG A 50 3.66 3.37 28.89
CA ARG A 50 2.84 2.75 27.84
C ARG A 50 1.38 2.67 28.23
N GLY A 51 1.07 2.56 29.52
CA GLY A 51 -0.31 2.57 30.01
C GLY A 51 -1.02 3.91 29.75
N GLU A 52 -0.32 5.03 29.97
CA GLU A 52 -0.80 6.38 29.62
C GLU A 52 -1.02 6.48 28.10
N PHE A 53 -0.05 6.01 27.31
CA PHE A 53 -0.11 6.04 25.86
C PHE A 53 -1.31 5.26 25.29
N ILE A 54 -1.53 4.01 25.72
CA ILE A 54 -2.70 3.22 25.32
C ILE A 54 -3.99 3.96 25.70
N SER A 55 -4.07 4.47 26.93
CA SER A 55 -5.25 5.17 27.43
C SER A 55 -5.56 6.45 26.67
N LEU A 56 -4.55 7.15 26.15
CA LEU A 56 -4.74 8.29 25.26
C LEU A 56 -5.28 7.84 23.90
N GLN A 57 -4.66 6.84 23.27
CA GLN A 57 -5.04 6.38 21.93
C GLN A 57 -6.42 5.72 21.84
N LEU A 58 -6.97 5.25 22.97
CA LEU A 58 -8.32 4.66 23.03
C LEU A 58 -9.43 5.68 23.34
N ARG A 59 -9.09 6.96 23.55
CA ARG A 59 -10.12 8.00 23.71
C ARG A 59 -10.75 8.31 22.35
N PRO A 60 -12.07 8.54 22.29
CA PRO A 60 -12.74 8.92 21.06
C PRO A 60 -12.26 10.28 20.56
N GLU A 61 -11.89 11.19 21.46
CA GLU A 61 -11.39 12.52 21.14
C GLU A 61 -10.21 12.89 22.04
N LEU A 62 -9.24 13.58 21.46
CA LEU A 62 -8.08 14.13 22.16
C LEU A 62 -8.04 15.64 21.95
N ASP A 63 -7.92 16.37 23.07
CA ASP A 63 -7.59 17.79 23.05
C ASP A 63 -6.14 18.01 22.59
N ARG A 64 -5.74 19.28 22.45
CA ARG A 64 -4.41 19.65 21.95
C ARG A 64 -3.28 19.16 22.87
N ASP A 65 -3.48 19.21 24.18
CA ASP A 65 -2.45 18.84 25.17
C ASP A 65 -2.29 17.32 25.22
N ALA A 66 -3.40 16.58 25.15
CA ALA A 66 -3.41 15.13 25.08
C ALA A 66 -2.74 14.60 23.80
N LYS A 67 -2.97 15.23 22.64
CA LYS A 67 -2.26 14.91 21.38
C LYS A 67 -0.76 15.20 21.48
N LYS A 68 -0.40 16.33 22.09
CA LYS A 68 1.00 16.68 22.31
C LYS A 68 1.68 15.63 23.20
N ARG A 69 1.02 15.24 24.29
CA ARG A 69 1.53 14.22 25.22
C ARG A 69 1.67 12.85 24.58
N GLU A 70 0.68 12.41 23.81
CA GLU A 70 0.74 11.17 23.02
C GLU A 70 1.97 11.14 22.11
N LYS A 71 2.21 12.24 21.37
CA LYS A 71 3.36 12.37 20.48
C LYS A 71 4.69 12.38 21.23
N GLU A 72 4.76 13.06 22.38
CA GLU A 72 5.94 13.07 23.25
C GLU A 72 6.28 11.65 23.72
N LEU A 73 5.29 10.91 24.20
CA LEU A 73 5.44 9.52 24.63
C LEU A 73 5.98 8.64 23.51
N LEU A 74 5.39 8.71 22.30
CA LEU A 74 5.86 7.93 21.15
C LEU A 74 7.28 8.31 20.73
N THR A 75 7.62 9.61 20.78
CA THR A 75 8.96 10.09 20.43
C THR A 75 10.03 9.55 21.39
N VAL A 76 9.72 9.51 22.68
CA VAL A 76 10.67 9.07 23.72
C VAL A 76 10.76 7.54 23.79
N TYR A 77 9.62 6.84 23.78
CA TYR A 77 9.55 5.42 24.11
C TYR A 77 9.26 4.50 22.91
N GLY A 78 8.83 5.03 21.76
CA GLY A 78 8.36 4.22 20.62
C GLY A 78 9.32 3.12 20.20
N LYS A 79 10.62 3.43 20.10
CA LYS A 79 11.65 2.46 19.71
C LYS A 79 11.82 1.35 20.76
N GLN A 80 11.71 1.69 22.04
CA GLN A 80 11.75 0.72 23.12
C GLN A 80 10.52 -0.21 23.07
N TRP A 81 9.35 0.32 22.77
CA TRP A 81 8.11 -0.46 22.70
C TRP A 81 8.02 -1.43 21.53
N LEU A 82 8.87 -1.27 20.50
CA LEU A 82 9.04 -2.28 19.44
C LEU A 82 9.62 -3.60 19.99
N GLY A 83 10.33 -3.56 21.12
CA GLY A 83 10.96 -4.74 21.73
C GLY A 83 11.83 -5.50 20.73
N ASP A 84 11.61 -6.80 20.63
CA ASP A 84 12.36 -7.72 19.74
C ASP A 84 12.21 -7.40 18.26
N LEU A 85 11.19 -6.63 17.86
CA LEU A 85 10.98 -6.22 16.47
C LEU A 85 11.85 -5.02 16.06
N ALA A 86 12.42 -4.28 17.03
CA ALA A 86 13.22 -3.08 16.77
C ALA A 86 14.37 -3.26 15.75
N PRO A 87 15.05 -4.42 15.65
CA PRO A 87 16.12 -4.63 14.68
C PRO A 87 15.68 -4.78 13.22
N VAL A 88 14.39 -5.02 12.96
CA VAL A 88 13.86 -5.28 11.60
C VAL A 88 12.79 -4.29 11.17
N VAL A 89 12.22 -3.51 12.10
CA VAL A 89 11.29 -2.43 11.79
C VAL A 89 12.08 -1.15 11.44
N MET A 90 11.87 -0.64 10.23
CA MET A 90 12.48 0.61 9.76
C MET A 90 11.85 1.83 10.46
N ALA A 91 12.59 2.94 10.51
CA ALA A 91 12.05 4.21 10.99
C ALA A 91 10.82 4.66 10.17
N GLY A 92 9.94 5.47 10.80
CA GLY A 92 8.68 5.90 10.18
C GLY A 92 7.51 4.93 10.43
N TYR A 93 7.60 4.07 11.44
CA TYR A 93 6.50 3.23 11.90
C TYR A 93 5.46 4.03 12.69
N GLU A 94 4.23 3.52 12.74
CA GLU A 94 3.15 4.11 13.52
C GLU A 94 2.61 3.16 14.59
N PHE A 95 2.20 3.75 15.71
CA PHE A 95 1.50 3.05 16.77
C PHE A 95 0.03 3.45 16.76
N ALA A 96 -0.86 2.46 16.89
CA ALA A 96 -2.27 2.68 17.10
C ALA A 96 -2.76 1.81 18.26
N ARG A 97 -3.63 2.37 19.10
CA ARG A 97 -4.18 1.71 20.29
C ARG A 97 -3.10 1.10 21.20
N GLY A 98 -1.92 1.72 21.22
CA GLY A 98 -0.77 1.37 22.05
C GLY A 98 0.19 0.32 21.50
N PHE A 99 0.02 -0.12 20.25
CA PHE A 99 0.83 -1.17 19.64
C PHE A 99 1.28 -0.78 18.23
N LEU A 100 2.34 -1.44 17.73
CA LEU A 100 2.78 -1.29 16.35
C LEU A 100 1.61 -1.62 15.41
N SER A 101 1.26 -0.67 14.56
CA SER A 101 0.13 -0.77 13.64
C SER A 101 0.57 -0.64 12.18
N GLU A 102 1.59 0.16 11.90
CA GLU A 102 2.13 0.33 10.56
C GLU A 102 3.65 0.29 10.57
N CYS A 103 4.24 -0.47 9.65
CA CYS A 103 5.69 -0.51 9.51
C CYS A 103 6.17 -0.92 8.12
N LYS A 104 7.38 -0.48 7.80
CA LYS A 104 8.21 -1.09 6.76
C LYS A 104 9.24 -2.01 7.40
N VAL A 105 9.40 -3.21 6.84
CA VAL A 105 10.38 -4.19 7.30
C VAL A 105 11.68 -4.05 6.50
N ASP A 106 12.80 -4.12 7.21
CA ASP A 106 14.13 -4.16 6.62
C ASP A 106 14.45 -5.58 6.15
N ASN A 107 14.35 -5.80 4.83
CA ASN A 107 14.56 -7.10 4.21
C ASN A 107 16.04 -7.45 3.95
N ARG A 108 17.01 -6.61 4.36
CA ARG A 108 18.43 -6.82 4.07
C ARG A 108 19.05 -8.02 4.80
N HIS A 109 18.45 -8.46 5.91
CA HIS A 109 18.98 -9.52 6.76
C HIS A 109 17.94 -10.61 7.04
N VAL A 110 17.71 -11.45 6.03
CA VAL A 110 16.65 -12.49 6.00
C VAL A 110 16.70 -13.45 7.19
N ASP A 111 17.89 -13.83 7.68
CA ASP A 111 18.00 -14.69 8.87
C ASP A 111 17.39 -14.10 10.13
N ARG A 112 17.41 -12.76 10.27
CA ARG A 112 16.72 -12.09 11.39
C ARG A 112 15.21 -12.14 11.20
N LEU A 113 14.73 -11.96 9.97
CA LEU A 113 13.31 -12.05 9.64
C LEU A 113 12.77 -13.44 9.94
N ARG A 114 13.48 -14.52 9.54
CA ARG A 114 13.10 -15.91 9.82
C ARG A 114 12.91 -16.17 11.32
N LYS A 115 13.79 -15.63 12.17
CA LYS A 115 13.67 -15.78 13.63
C LYS A 115 12.47 -15.03 14.21
N LEU A 116 11.99 -13.99 13.54
CA LEU A 116 10.93 -13.11 14.03
C LEU A 116 9.57 -13.33 13.36
N ALA A 117 9.48 -14.14 12.29
CA ALA A 117 8.23 -14.38 11.54
C ALA A 117 7.04 -14.79 12.42
N GLY A 118 7.27 -15.61 13.44
CA GLY A 118 6.25 -16.07 14.38
C GLY A 118 6.03 -15.20 15.62
N HIS A 119 6.70 -14.05 15.72
CA HIS A 119 6.64 -13.26 16.94
C HIS A 119 5.24 -12.65 17.17
N PRO A 120 4.62 -12.80 18.36
CA PRO A 120 3.21 -12.44 18.59
C PRO A 120 2.92 -10.94 18.47
N ALA A 121 3.92 -10.07 18.69
CA ALA A 121 3.76 -8.63 18.52
C ALA A 121 3.42 -8.20 17.07
N TRP A 122 3.61 -9.07 16.08
CA TRP A 122 3.13 -8.82 14.71
C TRP A 122 1.61 -8.83 14.59
N ALA A 123 0.89 -9.44 15.54
CA ALA A 123 -0.56 -9.62 15.46
C ALA A 123 -1.35 -8.31 15.43
N THR A 124 -0.79 -7.21 15.96
CA THR A 124 -1.45 -5.90 15.94
C THR A 124 -1.15 -5.08 14.69
N VAL A 125 -0.20 -5.51 13.85
CA VAL A 125 0.19 -4.77 12.64
C VAL A 125 -0.93 -4.85 11.61
N ARG A 126 -1.43 -3.68 11.20
CA ARG A 126 -2.49 -3.50 10.21
C ARG A 126 -1.96 -3.19 8.82
N THR A 127 -0.83 -2.49 8.72
CA THR A 127 -0.19 -2.12 7.45
C THR A 127 1.28 -2.58 7.47
N ILE A 128 1.69 -3.35 6.48
CA ILE A 128 3.09 -3.78 6.34
C ILE A 128 3.59 -3.64 4.90
N SER A 129 4.83 -3.20 4.76
CA SER A 129 5.60 -3.28 3.51
C SER A 129 6.86 -4.08 3.74
N GLY A 130 7.13 -5.05 2.87
CA GLY A 130 8.24 -5.98 3.04
C GLY A 130 7.87 -7.21 3.88
N SER A 131 8.89 -7.96 4.27
CA SER A 131 9.04 -9.40 4.06
C SER A 131 7.80 -10.31 4.02
N ALA A 132 7.76 -11.17 3.00
CA ALA A 132 6.76 -12.23 2.84
C ALA A 132 6.80 -13.25 4.00
N LEU A 133 7.99 -13.58 4.53
CA LEU A 133 8.16 -14.43 5.73
C LEU A 133 7.35 -13.90 6.92
N ILE A 134 7.31 -12.58 7.10
CA ILE A 134 6.54 -11.95 8.18
C ILE A 134 5.06 -11.85 7.76
N ALA A 135 4.79 -11.20 6.62
CA ALA A 135 3.44 -10.81 6.21
C ALA A 135 2.50 -12.00 5.97
N LEU A 136 3.03 -13.14 5.54
CA LEU A 136 2.24 -14.33 5.25
C LEU A 136 2.09 -15.26 6.47
N HIS A 137 2.80 -15.01 7.57
CA HIS A 137 2.75 -15.84 8.76
C HIS A 137 1.37 -15.74 9.46
N PRO A 138 0.80 -16.85 9.98
CA PRO A 138 -0.52 -16.86 10.64
C PRO A 138 -0.66 -15.93 11.86
N VAL A 139 0.45 -15.44 12.40
CA VAL A 139 0.45 -14.48 13.52
C VAL A 139 -0.08 -13.11 13.10
N MET A 140 -0.08 -12.77 11.80
CA MET A 140 -0.51 -11.48 11.23
C MET A 140 -2.04 -11.29 11.24
N LYS A 141 -2.70 -11.56 12.37
CA LYS A 141 -4.17 -11.52 12.54
C LYS A 141 -4.76 -10.13 12.27
N GLY A 142 -4.01 -9.07 12.59
CA GLY A 142 -4.40 -7.67 12.40
C GLY A 142 -4.21 -7.14 10.97
N LEU A 143 -3.53 -7.87 10.08
CA LEU A 143 -3.12 -7.35 8.77
C LEU A 143 -4.34 -6.98 7.90
N ARG A 144 -4.36 -5.76 7.37
CA ARG A 144 -5.40 -5.27 6.43
C ARG A 144 -4.79 -4.70 5.15
N ARG A 145 -3.57 -4.17 5.20
CA ARG A 145 -2.89 -3.57 4.04
C ARG A 145 -1.50 -4.14 3.86
N LEU A 146 -1.22 -4.66 2.68
CA LEU A 146 0.05 -5.31 2.36
C LEU A 146 0.67 -4.70 1.10
N SER A 147 1.92 -4.26 1.19
CA SER A 147 2.78 -4.08 0.02
C SER A 147 3.71 -5.29 -0.12
N PHE A 148 3.42 -6.12 -1.11
CA PHE A 148 4.08 -7.39 -1.38
C PHE A 148 4.90 -7.33 -2.67
N THR A 149 6.12 -7.86 -2.62
CA THR A 149 6.98 -8.00 -3.78
C THR A 149 7.33 -9.48 -3.97
N SER A 150 6.78 -10.09 -5.03
CA SER A 150 7.06 -11.48 -5.41
C SER A 150 8.55 -11.68 -5.75
N TYR A 151 9.20 -10.67 -6.35
CA TYR A 151 10.64 -10.67 -6.62
C TYR A 151 11.48 -10.82 -5.34
N GLU A 152 11.23 -10.02 -4.29
CA GLU A 152 11.97 -10.11 -3.03
C GLU A 152 11.71 -11.45 -2.34
N ALA A 153 10.45 -11.87 -2.30
CA ALA A 153 10.07 -13.15 -1.69
C ALA A 153 10.80 -14.33 -2.35
N ARG A 154 10.85 -14.37 -3.69
CA ARG A 154 11.54 -15.42 -4.45
C ARG A 154 13.06 -15.36 -4.32
N ASN A 155 13.64 -14.19 -4.57
CA ASN A 155 15.08 -14.05 -4.78
C ASN A 155 15.89 -13.76 -3.51
N HIS A 156 15.25 -13.17 -2.49
CA HIS A 156 15.92 -12.84 -1.23
C HIS A 156 15.45 -13.75 -0.09
N GLU A 157 14.15 -14.07 -0.02
CA GLU A 157 13.59 -14.83 1.10
C GLU A 157 13.50 -16.34 0.85
N GLU A 158 13.80 -16.78 -0.39
CA GLU A 158 13.72 -18.17 -0.84
C GLU A 158 12.29 -18.75 -0.78
N LEU A 159 11.29 -17.92 -1.06
CA LEU A 159 9.86 -18.26 -1.09
C LEU A 159 9.27 -18.10 -2.51
N PRO A 160 9.67 -18.95 -3.49
CA PRO A 160 9.28 -18.80 -4.90
C PRO A 160 7.78 -18.95 -5.16
N SER A 161 7.05 -19.60 -4.26
CA SER A 161 5.60 -19.85 -4.38
C SER A 161 4.76 -19.02 -3.41
N SER A 162 5.35 -18.00 -2.77
CA SER A 162 4.65 -17.11 -1.82
C SER A 162 3.44 -16.39 -2.44
N TRP A 163 3.51 -16.08 -3.73
CA TRP A 163 2.36 -15.53 -4.47
C TRP A 163 1.15 -16.47 -4.45
N ASN A 164 1.38 -17.78 -4.52
CA ASN A 164 0.31 -18.77 -4.55
C ASN A 164 -0.40 -18.81 -3.18
N ASP A 165 0.38 -18.87 -2.10
CA ASP A 165 -0.14 -18.80 -0.74
C ASP A 165 -0.89 -17.49 -0.46
N LEU A 166 -0.38 -16.34 -0.94
CA LEU A 166 -1.01 -15.04 -0.77
C LEU A 166 -2.33 -14.90 -1.55
N LEU A 167 -2.33 -15.30 -2.82
CA LEU A 167 -3.43 -14.96 -3.74
C LEU A 167 -4.54 -16.02 -3.76
N VAL A 168 -4.21 -17.30 -3.57
CA VAL A 168 -5.17 -18.41 -3.71
C VAL A 168 -5.09 -19.48 -2.62
N GLY A 169 -4.02 -19.52 -1.82
CA GLY A 169 -3.81 -20.53 -0.78
C GLY A 169 -4.53 -20.25 0.54
N THR A 170 -3.97 -19.38 1.37
CA THR A 170 -4.44 -19.16 2.75
C THR A 170 -5.32 -17.92 2.85
N GLU A 171 -6.55 -18.07 3.34
CA GLU A 171 -7.47 -16.94 3.51
C GLU A 171 -6.93 -15.90 4.49
N ARG A 172 -6.93 -14.63 4.09
CA ARG A 172 -6.45 -13.51 4.92
C ARG A 172 -7.42 -12.33 4.90
N PRO A 173 -7.50 -11.55 6.00
CA PRO A 173 -8.37 -10.40 6.10
C PRO A 173 -7.83 -9.14 5.39
N ILE A 174 -7.01 -9.30 4.35
CA ILE A 174 -6.40 -8.18 3.62
C ILE A 174 -7.48 -7.46 2.79
N GLU A 175 -7.53 -6.14 2.92
CA GLU A 175 -8.48 -5.22 2.29
C GLU A 175 -7.81 -4.40 1.18
N ALA A 176 -6.50 -4.12 1.29
CA ALA A 176 -5.70 -3.45 0.27
C ALA A 176 -4.38 -4.19 -0.01
N LEU A 177 -4.08 -4.42 -1.29
CA LEU A 177 -2.87 -5.10 -1.74
C LEU A 177 -2.14 -4.24 -2.78
N ARG A 178 -0.88 -3.89 -2.50
CA ARG A 178 0.07 -3.44 -3.51
C ARG A 178 0.93 -4.63 -3.92
N TYR A 179 0.78 -5.10 -5.15
CA TYR A 179 1.42 -6.32 -5.65
C TYR A 179 2.49 -5.97 -6.68
N ALA A 180 3.73 -6.38 -6.44
CA ALA A 180 4.87 -6.09 -7.32
C ALA A 180 5.63 -7.36 -7.71
N GLY A 181 6.29 -7.28 -8.87
CA GLY A 181 7.27 -8.29 -9.30
C GLY A 181 6.65 -9.59 -9.84
N VAL A 182 5.54 -9.48 -10.58
CA VAL A 182 4.95 -10.60 -11.35
C VAL A 182 6.06 -11.32 -12.11
N GLN A 183 6.12 -12.64 -11.99
CA GLN A 183 7.14 -13.45 -12.63
C GLN A 183 6.95 -13.45 -14.14
N THR A 184 8.06 -13.24 -14.86
CA THR A 184 8.10 -13.27 -16.32
C THR A 184 9.14 -14.28 -16.80
N ASP A 185 8.81 -14.98 -17.87
CA ASP A 185 9.75 -15.78 -18.65
C ASP A 185 10.32 -14.93 -19.78
N GLU A 186 11.65 -14.96 -19.95
CA GLU A 186 12.38 -14.15 -20.92
C GLU A 186 12.54 -14.92 -22.23
N HIS A 187 12.14 -14.30 -23.34
CA HIS A 187 12.25 -14.86 -24.68
C HIS A 187 12.98 -13.86 -25.59
N TRP A 188 13.97 -14.32 -26.35
CA TRP A 188 14.59 -13.51 -27.39
C TRP A 188 13.81 -13.65 -28.70
N GLU A 189 13.41 -12.53 -29.30
CA GLU A 189 12.78 -12.47 -30.63
C GLU A 189 13.73 -11.75 -31.60
N ASP A 190 14.13 -12.45 -32.67
CA ASP A 190 14.98 -11.87 -33.71
C ASP A 190 14.25 -10.80 -34.51
N ALA A 191 14.98 -9.77 -34.95
CA ALA A 191 14.43 -8.76 -35.84
C ALA A 191 14.14 -9.41 -37.21
N LEU A 192 12.86 -9.45 -37.61
CA LEU A 192 12.49 -9.88 -38.96
C LEU A 192 13.18 -8.97 -39.99
N GLU A 193 13.83 -9.55 -41.00
CA GLU A 193 14.65 -8.85 -42.02
C GLU A 193 13.89 -7.75 -42.80
N ASN A 194 12.55 -7.70 -42.70
CA ASN A 194 11.68 -6.77 -43.43
C ASN A 194 10.80 -5.88 -42.53
N ASN A 195 11.18 -5.63 -41.27
CA ASN A 195 10.43 -4.72 -40.42
C ASN A 195 10.95 -3.28 -40.51
N ASP A 196 10.30 -2.44 -41.32
CA ASP A 196 10.62 -1.01 -41.49
C ASP A 196 10.57 -0.19 -40.18
N SER A 197 9.99 -0.74 -39.11
CA SER A 197 9.98 -0.13 -37.77
C SER A 197 11.18 -0.46 -36.88
N VAL A 198 12.12 -1.32 -37.33
CA VAL A 198 13.31 -1.68 -36.55
C VAL A 198 14.49 -0.79 -36.96
N ARG A 199 15.12 -0.14 -35.98
CA ARG A 199 16.31 0.69 -36.24
C ARG A 199 17.40 -0.16 -36.90
N PRO A 200 18.09 0.36 -37.94
CA PRO A 200 19.19 -0.36 -38.59
C PRO A 200 20.24 -0.80 -37.56
N GLY A 201 20.55 -2.10 -37.53
CA GLY A 201 21.57 -2.69 -36.64
C GLY A 201 21.05 -3.33 -35.34
N VAL A 202 19.73 -3.34 -35.09
CA VAL A 202 19.14 -4.08 -33.96
C VAL A 202 18.91 -5.54 -34.37
N GLN A 203 19.57 -6.48 -33.68
CA GLN A 203 19.50 -7.93 -34.00
C GLN A 203 18.21 -8.61 -33.52
N GLY A 204 17.51 -8.03 -32.54
CA GLY A 204 16.32 -8.61 -31.92
C GLY A 204 15.93 -7.85 -30.66
N ARG A 205 14.96 -8.37 -29.91
CA ARG A 205 14.51 -7.82 -28.62
C ARG A 205 14.17 -8.91 -27.62
N TRP A 206 14.34 -8.61 -26.33
CA TRP A 206 13.80 -9.43 -25.26
C TRP A 206 12.30 -9.18 -25.09
N ILE A 207 11.52 -10.25 -25.02
CA ILE A 207 10.10 -10.28 -24.69
C ILE A 207 9.96 -10.91 -23.31
N TYR A 208 9.18 -10.25 -22.46
CA TYR A 208 8.83 -10.74 -21.13
C TYR A 208 7.40 -11.28 -21.19
N VAL A 209 7.23 -12.57 -20.93
CA VAL A 209 5.91 -13.21 -20.91
C VAL A 209 5.55 -13.50 -19.45
N PRO A 210 4.42 -12.97 -18.93
CA PRO A 210 4.11 -13.17 -17.53
C PRO A 210 3.67 -14.62 -17.30
N GLN A 211 4.01 -15.20 -16.15
CA GLN A 211 3.60 -16.56 -15.82
C GLN A 211 2.09 -16.65 -15.67
N ALA A 212 1.47 -17.45 -16.54
CA ALA A 212 0.02 -17.57 -16.63
C ALA A 212 -0.64 -17.97 -15.30
N GLN A 213 0.02 -18.80 -14.49
CA GLN A 213 -0.52 -19.24 -13.21
C GLN A 213 -0.58 -18.11 -12.17
N GLU A 214 0.48 -17.28 -12.07
CA GLU A 214 0.51 -16.15 -11.14
C GLU A 214 -0.49 -15.07 -11.57
N VAL A 215 -0.57 -14.77 -12.87
CA VAL A 215 -1.56 -13.83 -13.41
C VAL A 215 -2.99 -14.33 -13.16
N ALA A 216 -3.28 -15.61 -13.38
CA ALA A 216 -4.59 -16.19 -13.10
C ALA A 216 -4.92 -16.16 -11.60
N ALA A 217 -3.94 -16.41 -10.73
CA ALA A 217 -4.09 -16.28 -9.28
C ALA A 217 -4.37 -14.83 -8.88
N LEU A 218 -3.70 -13.85 -9.51
CA LEU A 218 -3.97 -12.43 -9.27
C LEU A 218 -5.36 -12.01 -9.76
N CYS A 219 -5.82 -12.53 -10.91
CA CYS A 219 -7.14 -12.23 -11.48
C CYS A 219 -8.32 -12.86 -10.70
N SER A 220 -8.06 -13.93 -9.94
CA SER A 220 -9.08 -14.58 -9.11
C SER A 220 -9.04 -14.09 -7.66
N CYS A 221 -7.82 -13.97 -7.12
CA CYS A 221 -7.50 -13.55 -5.75
C CYS A 221 -8.50 -14.14 -4.72
N SER A 222 -8.64 -15.46 -4.74
CA SER A 222 -9.63 -16.19 -3.95
C SER A 222 -9.30 -16.24 -2.46
N ALA A 223 -8.00 -16.12 -2.10
CA ALA A 223 -7.57 -16.11 -0.70
C ALA A 223 -7.80 -14.76 0.00
N LEU A 224 -8.11 -13.69 -0.74
CA LEU A 224 -8.34 -12.36 -0.16
C LEU A 224 -9.80 -11.94 -0.40
N PRO A 225 -10.79 -12.55 0.28
CA PRO A 225 -12.20 -12.28 0.04
C PRO A 225 -12.61 -10.83 0.34
N LYS A 226 -11.92 -10.19 1.29
CA LYS A 226 -12.15 -8.80 1.71
C LYS A 226 -11.43 -7.74 0.87
N LEU A 227 -10.65 -8.14 -0.14
CA LEU A 227 -9.88 -7.20 -0.95
C LEU A 227 -10.80 -6.23 -1.70
N ARG A 228 -10.59 -4.93 -1.48
CA ARG A 228 -11.29 -3.82 -2.15
C ARG A 228 -10.35 -2.89 -2.91
N GLU A 229 -9.06 -2.89 -2.58
CA GLU A 229 -8.05 -2.11 -3.28
C GLU A 229 -6.93 -3.01 -3.78
N LEU A 230 -6.65 -2.94 -5.09
CA LEU A 230 -5.51 -3.60 -5.70
C LEU A 230 -4.67 -2.58 -6.47
N VAL A 231 -3.41 -2.45 -6.13
CA VAL A 231 -2.43 -1.68 -6.90
C VAL A 231 -1.38 -2.64 -7.46
N VAL A 232 -1.19 -2.67 -8.77
CA VAL A 232 -0.21 -3.56 -9.41
C VAL A 232 0.99 -2.78 -9.93
N VAL A 233 2.19 -3.25 -9.57
CA VAL A 233 3.47 -2.74 -10.07
C VAL A 233 4.00 -3.70 -11.12
N ALA A 234 3.65 -3.44 -12.37
CA ALA A 234 4.05 -4.24 -13.52
C ALA A 234 3.90 -3.44 -14.81
N SER A 235 4.60 -3.87 -15.87
CA SER A 235 4.38 -3.33 -17.21
C SER A 235 2.91 -3.55 -17.63
N PRO A 236 2.22 -2.53 -18.17
CA PRO A 236 0.78 -2.62 -18.44
C PRO A 236 0.40 -3.74 -19.43
N ASP A 237 1.26 -4.01 -20.42
CA ASP A 237 1.07 -5.06 -21.43
C ASP A 237 0.95 -6.47 -20.83
N LEU A 238 1.49 -6.69 -19.63
CA LEU A 238 1.46 -7.98 -18.95
C LEU A 238 0.14 -8.21 -18.19
N ILE A 239 -0.51 -7.13 -17.73
CA ILE A 239 -1.51 -7.23 -16.66
C ILE A 239 -2.87 -6.61 -17.00
N VAL A 240 -2.92 -5.59 -17.86
CA VAL A 240 -4.16 -4.84 -18.09
C VAL A 240 -5.24 -5.73 -18.71
N ALA A 241 -4.94 -6.41 -19.82
CA ALA A 241 -5.94 -7.25 -20.49
C ALA A 241 -6.48 -8.38 -19.59
N PRO A 242 -5.64 -9.17 -18.88
CA PRO A 242 -6.12 -10.16 -17.92
C PRO A 242 -7.00 -9.58 -16.80
N LEU A 243 -6.60 -8.46 -16.19
CA LEU A 243 -7.37 -7.86 -15.10
C LEU A 243 -8.70 -7.26 -15.58
N SER A 244 -8.73 -6.63 -16.76
CA SER A 244 -9.95 -6.06 -17.34
C SER A 244 -11.04 -7.12 -17.52
N GLY A 245 -10.66 -8.35 -17.87
CA GLY A 245 -11.59 -9.48 -18.06
C GLY A 245 -11.83 -10.32 -16.80
N SER A 246 -11.25 -9.95 -15.66
CA SER A 246 -11.26 -10.77 -14.45
C SER A 246 -12.54 -10.61 -13.63
N GLN A 247 -12.88 -11.63 -12.81
CA GLN A 247 -13.95 -11.49 -11.82
C GLN A 247 -13.53 -10.62 -10.62
N LEU A 248 -12.22 -10.53 -10.35
CA LEU A 248 -11.71 -9.69 -9.26
C LEU A 248 -12.07 -8.22 -9.44
N ILE A 249 -11.96 -7.68 -10.66
CA ILE A 249 -12.17 -6.24 -10.88
C ILE A 249 -13.56 -5.76 -10.45
N HIS A 250 -14.58 -6.62 -10.52
CA HIS A 250 -15.94 -6.34 -10.06
C HIS A 250 -16.11 -6.32 -8.54
N ARG A 251 -15.14 -6.86 -7.80
CA ARG A 251 -15.10 -6.84 -6.32
C ARG A 251 -14.35 -5.63 -5.78
N LEU A 252 -13.54 -4.97 -6.60
CA LEU A 252 -12.69 -3.86 -6.20
C LEU A 252 -13.46 -2.54 -6.20
N ASP A 253 -13.20 -1.74 -5.18
CA ASP A 253 -13.55 -0.32 -5.15
C ASP A 253 -12.48 0.49 -5.90
N THR A 254 -11.21 0.11 -5.74
CA THR A 254 -10.06 0.78 -6.33
C THR A 254 -9.16 -0.22 -7.07
N ILE A 255 -8.80 0.10 -8.32
CA ILE A 255 -7.71 -0.57 -9.03
C ILE A 255 -6.64 0.47 -9.40
N GLY A 256 -5.37 0.13 -9.19
CA GLY A 256 -4.25 1.03 -9.44
C GLY A 256 -3.11 0.37 -10.18
N PHE A 257 -2.32 1.17 -10.88
CA PHE A 257 -1.16 0.72 -11.63
C PHE A 257 0.04 1.61 -11.36
N VAL A 258 1.19 0.99 -11.12
CA VAL A 258 2.47 1.66 -10.98
C VAL A 258 3.37 1.15 -12.08
N PHE A 259 3.86 2.05 -12.92
CA PHE A 259 4.74 1.68 -14.01
C PHE A 259 5.63 2.85 -14.39
N ASP A 260 6.87 2.50 -14.75
CA ASP A 260 7.77 3.45 -15.38
C ASP A 260 7.50 3.48 -16.89
N TYR A 261 7.19 4.66 -17.40
CA TYR A 261 7.08 4.89 -18.84
C TYR A 261 8.42 5.35 -19.47
N ARG A 262 9.46 5.61 -18.67
CA ARG A 262 10.78 6.15 -19.11
C ARG A 262 11.91 5.10 -19.23
N GLY A 263 11.74 3.87 -18.73
CA GLY A 263 12.85 2.93 -18.55
C GLY A 263 12.98 1.77 -19.55
N THR A 264 11.91 1.35 -20.22
CA THR A 264 11.89 0.16 -21.10
C THR A 264 10.99 0.34 -22.34
N TRP A 265 10.62 1.58 -22.63
CA TRP A 265 9.64 1.95 -23.66
C TRP A 265 10.32 2.69 -24.82
N THR A 266 10.18 2.16 -26.04
CA THR A 266 10.73 2.75 -27.27
C THR A 266 9.75 3.71 -27.96
N VAL A 267 10.30 4.54 -28.85
CA VAL A 267 9.81 5.80 -29.44
C VAL A 267 8.47 5.73 -30.23
N ASP A 268 7.84 4.56 -30.37
CA ASP A 268 6.73 4.34 -31.32
C ASP A 268 5.32 4.21 -30.70
N ARG A 269 5.15 4.40 -29.39
CA ARG A 269 3.99 3.84 -28.66
C ARG A 269 2.74 4.71 -28.43
N GLY A 270 2.55 5.81 -29.14
CA GLY A 270 1.26 6.53 -29.14
C GLY A 270 0.94 7.26 -27.83
N PRO A 271 -0.35 7.61 -27.56
CA PRO A 271 -0.73 8.49 -26.46
C PRO A 271 -0.46 7.88 -25.08
N ALA A 272 -0.34 8.74 -24.06
CA ALA A 272 -0.21 8.28 -22.68
C ALA A 272 -1.37 7.35 -22.32
N LEU A 273 -1.18 6.40 -21.41
CA LEU A 273 -2.23 5.46 -21.00
C LEU A 273 -2.91 4.65 -22.14
N ALA A 274 -2.39 4.61 -23.37
CA ALA A 274 -3.03 3.90 -24.49
C ALA A 274 -3.29 2.40 -24.17
N LEU A 275 -2.37 1.75 -23.45
CA LEU A 275 -2.53 0.37 -23.00
C LEU A 275 -3.65 0.18 -21.96
N PHE A 276 -4.15 1.25 -21.37
CA PHE A 276 -5.25 1.26 -20.41
C PHE A 276 -6.60 1.66 -21.04
N ALA A 277 -6.68 1.80 -22.37
CA ALA A 277 -7.90 2.26 -23.03
C ALA A 277 -9.16 1.43 -22.68
N SER A 278 -9.02 0.13 -22.41
CA SER A 278 -10.13 -0.71 -21.92
C SER A 278 -10.51 -0.39 -20.48
N MET A 279 -9.52 -0.24 -19.58
CA MET A 279 -9.75 0.13 -18.18
C MET A 279 -10.39 1.51 -18.05
N LEU A 280 -9.88 2.49 -18.78
CA LEU A 280 -10.38 3.86 -18.81
C LEU A 280 -11.85 3.95 -19.28
N ARG A 281 -12.29 3.01 -20.12
CA ARG A 281 -13.65 2.97 -20.66
C ARG A 281 -14.59 2.13 -19.80
N ASP A 282 -14.14 0.94 -19.40
CA ASP A 282 -15.04 -0.14 -18.99
C ASP A 282 -14.77 -0.68 -17.58
N ALA A 283 -13.64 -0.33 -16.93
CA ALA A 283 -13.36 -0.85 -15.58
C ALA A 283 -14.51 -0.49 -14.63
N PRO A 284 -15.08 -1.43 -13.88
CA PRO A 284 -16.26 -1.20 -13.03
C PRO A 284 -15.95 -0.50 -11.70
N THR A 285 -14.68 -0.22 -11.40
CA THR A 285 -14.26 0.31 -10.10
C THR A 285 -14.69 1.76 -9.90
N ASN A 286 -14.86 2.16 -8.64
CA ASN A 286 -15.13 3.55 -8.27
C ASN A 286 -13.91 4.43 -8.49
N HIS A 287 -12.73 3.89 -8.24
CA HIS A 287 -11.46 4.59 -8.42
C HIS A 287 -10.51 3.83 -9.33
N LEU A 288 -9.84 4.56 -10.22
CA LEU A 288 -8.76 4.08 -11.07
C LEU A 288 -7.53 4.97 -10.85
N ARG A 289 -6.43 4.37 -10.39
CA ARG A 289 -5.22 5.09 -9.97
C ARG A 289 -4.03 4.74 -10.85
N PHE A 290 -3.17 5.72 -11.06
CA PHE A 290 -1.91 5.56 -11.79
C PHE A 290 -0.80 6.29 -11.05
N GLU A 291 0.30 5.58 -10.79
CA GLU A 291 1.59 6.14 -10.39
C GLU A 291 2.53 6.05 -11.60
N LEU A 292 2.86 7.20 -12.19
CA LEU A 292 3.53 7.32 -13.48
C LEU A 292 4.94 7.88 -13.31
N GLY A 293 5.93 7.19 -13.87
CA GLY A 293 7.30 7.69 -14.02
C GLY A 293 8.22 7.31 -12.87
N PRO A 294 9.48 7.80 -12.87
CA PRO A 294 10.48 7.36 -11.90
C PRO A 294 10.12 7.81 -10.48
N ASP A 295 10.52 7.02 -9.48
CA ASP A 295 10.17 7.19 -8.05
C ASP A 295 10.41 8.61 -7.49
N TYR A 296 11.34 9.37 -8.08
CA TYR A 296 11.69 10.74 -7.62
C TYR A 296 10.85 11.85 -8.26
N HIS A 297 10.22 11.59 -9.41
CA HIS A 297 9.44 12.58 -10.18
C HIS A 297 8.05 12.04 -10.53
N THR A 298 7.46 11.21 -9.67
CA THR A 298 6.22 10.49 -9.94
C THR A 298 5.03 11.42 -10.09
N THR A 299 4.30 11.24 -11.19
CA THR A 299 3.00 11.87 -11.43
C THR A 299 1.90 10.89 -11.06
N PHE A 300 0.90 11.35 -10.31
CA PHE A 300 -0.24 10.56 -9.89
C PHE A 300 -1.49 11.01 -10.62
N LEU A 301 -2.21 10.07 -11.23
CA LEU A 301 -3.55 10.30 -11.76
C LEU A 301 -4.55 9.44 -10.99
N GLU A 302 -5.60 10.05 -10.47
CA GLU A 302 -6.74 9.34 -9.88
C GLU A 302 -8.01 9.75 -10.60
N LEU A 303 -8.74 8.76 -11.09
CA LEU A 303 -10.05 8.94 -11.73
C LEU A 303 -11.12 8.42 -10.79
N THR A 304 -12.18 9.21 -10.61
CA THR A 304 -13.35 8.83 -9.81
C THR A 304 -14.58 8.69 -10.70
N ARG A 305 -15.29 7.57 -10.51
CA ARG A 305 -16.50 7.23 -11.27
C ARG A 305 -17.68 8.11 -10.81
N GLY A 306 -18.46 8.61 -11.76
CA GLY A 306 -19.67 9.38 -11.49
C GLY A 306 -20.94 8.60 -11.82
N GLY A 307 -21.17 7.46 -11.15
CA GLY A 307 -22.29 6.56 -11.47
C GLY A 307 -22.09 5.77 -12.77
N ASP A 308 -23.14 5.62 -13.57
CA ASP A 308 -23.12 4.74 -14.76
C ASP A 308 -22.44 5.35 -16.00
N VAL A 309 -22.12 6.64 -15.95
CA VAL A 309 -21.54 7.41 -17.06
C VAL A 309 -20.01 7.32 -17.14
N GLY A 310 -19.39 6.42 -16.37
CA GLY A 310 -17.94 6.21 -16.31
C GLY A 310 -17.22 7.22 -15.40
N TYR A 311 -15.92 7.40 -15.63
CA TYR A 311 -15.09 8.33 -14.86
C TYR A 311 -15.47 9.80 -15.17
N ARG A 312 -15.70 10.60 -14.13
CA ARG A 312 -16.19 11.99 -14.24
C ARG A 312 -15.20 13.02 -13.71
N THR A 313 -14.47 12.67 -12.66
CA THR A 313 -13.53 13.57 -12.00
C THR A 313 -12.14 12.96 -12.10
N ALA A 314 -11.16 13.81 -12.42
CA ALA A 314 -9.74 13.45 -12.44
C ALA A 314 -8.98 14.32 -11.43
N THR A 315 -8.09 13.71 -10.65
CA THR A 315 -7.09 14.41 -9.84
C THR A 315 -5.72 14.07 -10.38
N LEU A 316 -4.99 15.08 -10.85
CA LEU A 316 -3.63 14.96 -11.36
C LEU A 316 -2.68 15.63 -10.37
N THR A 317 -1.81 14.85 -9.74
CA THR A 317 -0.71 15.36 -8.92
C THR A 317 0.59 15.21 -9.68
N VAL A 318 1.18 16.32 -10.12
CA VAL A 318 2.45 16.28 -10.84
C VAL A 318 3.61 16.21 -9.83
N GLY A 319 4.54 15.28 -10.09
CA GLY A 319 5.76 15.10 -9.28
C GLY A 319 6.59 16.38 -9.18
N PRO A 320 7.54 16.46 -8.23
CA PRO A 320 8.31 17.68 -8.04
C PRO A 320 9.08 18.00 -9.32
N THR A 321 8.87 19.19 -9.85
CA THR A 321 9.68 19.71 -10.94
C THR A 321 10.73 20.61 -10.30
N THR A 322 11.91 20.09 -9.95
CA THR A 322 13.01 20.97 -9.54
C THR A 322 13.31 21.97 -10.67
N ASN A 323 14.01 23.10 -10.45
CA ASN A 323 14.43 24.06 -11.49
C ASN A 323 15.44 23.47 -12.52
N SER A 324 15.14 22.28 -13.01
CA SER A 324 15.94 21.40 -13.85
C SER A 324 15.16 21.15 -15.14
N PRO A 325 15.82 20.78 -16.25
CA PRO A 325 15.16 20.37 -17.49
C PRO A 325 14.05 19.31 -17.33
N TRP A 326 13.95 18.61 -16.19
CA TRP A 326 12.86 17.71 -15.86
C TRP A 326 11.47 18.36 -15.83
N SER A 327 11.36 19.66 -15.53
CA SER A 327 10.04 20.33 -15.45
C SER A 327 9.29 20.33 -16.77
N GLU A 328 9.99 20.59 -17.86
CA GLU A 328 9.38 20.59 -19.19
C GLU A 328 8.94 19.17 -19.60
N ILE A 329 9.78 18.17 -19.32
CA ILE A 329 9.49 16.77 -19.65
C ILE A 329 8.24 16.30 -18.86
N LEU A 330 8.20 16.56 -17.56
CA LEU A 330 7.07 16.17 -16.69
C LEU A 330 5.76 16.86 -17.09
N ILE A 331 5.81 18.13 -17.49
CA ILE A 331 4.61 18.82 -17.97
C ILE A 331 4.16 18.31 -19.33
N ASN A 332 5.06 18.03 -20.26
CA ASN A 332 4.68 17.43 -21.55
C ASN A 332 3.98 16.08 -21.35
N GLU A 333 4.45 15.28 -20.39
CA GLU A 333 3.82 14.00 -20.05
C GLU A 333 2.47 14.19 -19.36
N ALA A 334 2.38 15.13 -18.41
CA ALA A 334 1.12 15.48 -17.78
C ALA A 334 0.08 15.92 -18.83
N ILE A 335 0.46 16.72 -19.82
CA ILE A 335 -0.40 17.09 -20.95
C ILE A 335 -0.79 15.85 -21.77
N GLY A 336 0.15 14.97 -22.10
CA GLY A 336 -0.16 13.71 -22.80
C GLY A 336 -1.14 12.82 -22.02
N VAL A 337 -1.06 12.81 -20.68
CA VAL A 337 -2.03 12.14 -19.81
C VAL A 337 -3.41 12.79 -19.92
N LEU A 338 -3.50 14.13 -19.98
CA LEU A 338 -4.77 14.81 -20.20
C LEU A 338 -5.42 14.40 -21.52
N ASP A 339 -4.64 14.33 -22.61
CA ASP A 339 -5.08 13.88 -23.94
C ASP A 339 -5.68 12.47 -23.95
N SER A 340 -5.34 11.69 -22.92
CA SER A 340 -5.71 10.27 -22.79
C SER A 340 -6.84 10.05 -21.80
N LEU A 341 -7.38 11.12 -21.21
CA LEU A 341 -8.52 11.03 -20.31
C LEU A 341 -9.80 10.59 -21.06
N PRO A 342 -10.67 9.81 -20.41
CA PRO A 342 -11.98 9.50 -20.96
C PRO A 342 -12.76 10.78 -21.29
N ALA A 343 -13.43 10.81 -22.44
CA ALA A 343 -14.28 11.94 -22.84
C ALA A 343 -15.44 12.25 -21.87
N THR A 344 -15.71 11.35 -20.93
CA THR A 344 -16.70 11.49 -19.87
C THR A 344 -16.21 12.39 -18.73
N VAL A 345 -14.90 12.55 -18.57
CA VAL A 345 -14.30 13.43 -17.56
C VAL A 345 -14.70 14.88 -17.84
N ARG A 346 -15.07 15.59 -16.77
CA ARG A 346 -15.50 16.99 -16.81
C ARG A 346 -14.73 17.83 -15.81
N GLU A 347 -14.52 17.30 -14.60
CA GLU A 347 -13.82 18.00 -13.54
C GLU A 347 -12.36 17.53 -13.46
N LEU A 348 -11.44 18.49 -13.41
CA LEU A 348 -10.02 18.23 -13.21
C LEU A 348 -9.50 19.04 -12.02
N ARG A 349 -8.87 18.35 -11.08
CA ARG A 349 -8.08 18.95 -10.01
C ARG A 349 -6.60 18.75 -10.30
N ILE A 350 -5.84 19.83 -10.33
CA ILE A 350 -4.39 19.77 -10.54
C ILE A 350 -3.70 20.17 -9.25
N THR A 351 -2.84 19.30 -8.74
CA THR A 351 -1.95 19.59 -7.62
C THR A 351 -0.51 19.49 -8.09
N THR A 352 0.31 20.46 -7.73
CA THR A 352 1.74 20.46 -8.06
C THR A 352 2.52 20.42 -6.77
N ARG A 353 3.50 19.52 -6.64
CA ARG A 353 4.35 19.48 -5.44
C ARG A 353 5.24 20.74 -5.37
N ARG A 354 5.78 21.04 -4.19
CA ARG A 354 6.64 22.22 -3.93
C ARG A 354 7.75 22.38 -4.99
N ASP A 355 8.11 23.63 -5.24
CA ASP A 355 9.16 24.07 -6.16
C ASP A 355 8.85 23.87 -7.67
N THR A 356 7.59 23.62 -8.04
CA THR A 356 7.19 23.49 -9.45
C THR A 356 7.27 24.83 -10.21
N ASP A 357 7.84 24.82 -11.42
CA ASP A 357 8.00 26.02 -12.25
C ASP A 357 6.63 26.62 -12.66
N LEU A 358 6.40 27.90 -12.34
CA LEU A 358 5.13 28.58 -12.55
C LEU A 358 4.69 28.68 -14.01
N GLN A 359 5.63 28.84 -14.94
CA GLN A 359 5.35 28.90 -16.38
C GLN A 359 4.92 27.51 -16.88
N GLN A 360 5.53 26.45 -16.36
CA GLN A 360 5.17 25.07 -16.66
C GLN A 360 3.79 24.70 -16.08
N VAL A 361 3.46 25.16 -14.86
CA VAL A 361 2.10 25.04 -14.32
C VAL A 361 1.07 25.78 -15.19
N ALA A 362 1.39 26.99 -15.64
CA ALA A 362 0.51 27.76 -16.53
C ALA A 362 0.26 27.07 -17.87
N ARG A 363 1.30 26.43 -18.45
CA ARG A 363 1.15 25.59 -19.66
C ARG A 363 0.19 24.43 -19.45
N LEU A 364 0.34 23.68 -18.35
CA LEU A 364 -0.55 22.56 -18.05
C LEU A 364 -2.01 22.99 -17.88
N ARG A 365 -2.24 24.14 -17.23
CA ARG A 365 -3.58 24.73 -17.09
C ARG A 365 -4.18 25.13 -18.44
N ALA A 366 -3.41 25.83 -19.27
CA ALA A 366 -3.87 26.23 -20.60
C ALA A 366 -4.25 25.02 -21.46
N ALA A 367 -3.51 23.91 -21.35
CA ALA A 367 -3.87 22.66 -22.00
C ALA A 367 -5.21 22.10 -21.48
N ALA A 368 -5.40 22.04 -20.16
CA ALA A 368 -6.67 21.59 -19.57
C ALA A 368 -7.88 22.46 -19.98
N GLU A 369 -7.71 23.78 -20.05
CA GLU A 369 -8.76 24.71 -20.49
C GLU A 369 -9.12 24.51 -21.97
N GLN A 370 -8.13 24.27 -22.84
CA GLN A 370 -8.37 23.95 -24.25
C GLN A 370 -9.19 22.67 -24.42
N MET A 371 -9.03 21.71 -23.49
CA MET A 371 -9.80 20.46 -23.45
C MET A 371 -11.20 20.63 -22.81
N LYS A 372 -11.57 21.84 -22.39
CA LYS A 372 -12.87 22.17 -21.74
C LYS A 372 -13.09 21.39 -20.43
N LEU A 373 -12.03 21.19 -19.66
CA LEU A 373 -12.11 20.61 -18.32
C LEU A 373 -12.35 21.71 -17.28
N ASP A 374 -13.31 21.50 -16.39
CA ASP A 374 -13.63 22.39 -15.29
C ASP A 374 -12.54 22.26 -14.20
N LEU A 375 -11.72 23.30 -14.07
CA LEU A 375 -10.64 23.35 -13.08
C LEU A 375 -11.17 23.78 -11.72
N CYS A 376 -11.35 22.81 -10.80
CA CYS A 376 -12.04 23.07 -9.53
C CYS A 376 -11.14 23.53 -8.37
N ASP A 377 -9.82 23.33 -8.44
CA ASP A 377 -8.88 23.75 -7.38
C ASP A 377 -7.44 23.54 -7.84
N VAL A 378 -6.54 24.45 -7.44
CA VAL A 378 -5.10 24.24 -7.57
C VAL A 378 -4.40 24.63 -6.28
N GLY A 379 -3.89 23.61 -5.58
CA GLY A 379 -3.05 23.74 -4.41
C GLY A 379 -1.57 23.61 -4.76
N TYR A 380 -0.75 24.41 -4.08
CA TYR A 380 0.70 24.22 -3.95
C TYR A 380 1.04 23.25 -2.82
#